data_AF-A0A9X2E703-F1
#
_entry.id   AF-A0A9X2E703-F1
#
_cell.length_a   1.000
_cell.length_b   1.000
_cell.length_c   1.000
_cell.angle_alpha   90.00
_cell.angle_beta   90.00
_cell.angle_gamma   90.00
#
_symmetry.space_group_name_H-M   'P 1'
#
loop_
_entity.id
_entity.type
_entity.pdbx_description
1 polymer ?
#
loop_
_entity_poly.entity_id
_entity_poly.type
_entity_poly.pdbx_seq_one_letter_code
_entity_poly.pdbx_strand_id
1 'polypeptide(L)'
;MRNPLRRRPAHISGGEIDVLIAGAGAEELWVAHELRRAGFAVRVLAQHGPTARDSEGIEWNAPIDALEFDGHTDRWRVRTAGEERYRPRIVVLTPPANLTGWHLIGLDGRKIEQVRDTSAFQGIAVHGFPNLFFLTPPPLAEIAMPPTPIEARTRYLRQCLELLRRTSSTRIEARAATQHEFHRRLGAARSPRPALRRPAPHHFDLTVAADREAAHEYSGPALLDAPGVELLVTVTLNGHPDPIDGRYHWYGRITADADLPDPGRGGVFLTLPGGRPTAGRLQERDPWGHLRITGVGEPPFPLESAPAH
;
A
#
# COMPACT_ATOMS: atom_id res chain seq x y z
N MET A 1 -54.38 7.99 16.38
CA MET A 1 -53.35 8.39 15.40
C MET A 1 -52.10 7.55 15.65
N ARG A 2 -51.82 6.58 14.77
CA ARG A 2 -50.65 5.69 14.84
C ARG A 2 -49.46 6.38 14.17
N ASN A 3 -48.39 6.60 14.92
CA ASN A 3 -47.13 7.16 14.43
C ASN A 3 -46.37 6.05 13.66
N PRO A 4 -46.00 6.23 12.38
CA PRO A 4 -45.38 5.17 11.60
C PRO A 4 -43.97 4.87 12.11
N LEU A 5 -43.70 3.57 12.23
CA LEU A 5 -42.38 2.97 12.49
C LEU A 5 -41.31 3.68 11.65
N ARG A 6 -40.42 4.43 12.29
CA ARG A 6 -39.14 4.82 11.68
C ARG A 6 -38.39 3.52 11.36
N ARG A 7 -38.41 3.14 10.08
CA ARG A 7 -37.53 2.12 9.54
C ARG A 7 -36.09 2.51 9.93
N ARG A 8 -35.42 1.62 10.67
CA ARG A 8 -33.97 1.68 10.88
C ARG A 8 -33.30 1.84 9.50
N PRO A 9 -32.36 2.79 9.32
CA PRO A 9 -31.52 2.73 8.15
C PRO A 9 -30.73 1.41 8.21
N ALA A 10 -30.76 0.69 7.09
CA ALA A 10 -30.01 -0.54 6.90
C ALA A 10 -28.51 -0.30 7.15
N HIS A 11 -27.83 -1.30 7.71
CA HIS A 11 -26.37 -1.35 7.77
C HIS A 11 -25.79 -0.95 6.41
N ILE A 12 -25.00 0.11 6.39
CA ILE A 12 -24.25 0.49 5.19
C ILE A 12 -23.12 -0.54 5.02
N SER A 13 -23.37 -1.44 4.07
CA SER A 13 -22.47 -2.06 3.09
C SER A 13 -20.98 -1.64 3.16
N GLY A 14 -20.09 -2.63 3.01
CA GLY A 14 -18.65 -2.47 3.06
C GLY A 14 -18.11 -1.56 1.96
N GLY A 15 -17.85 -0.30 2.33
CA GLY A 15 -16.91 0.53 1.59
C GLY A 15 -15.51 -0.09 1.69
N GLU A 16 -14.78 -0.12 0.58
CA GLU A 16 -13.43 -0.64 0.52
C GLU A 16 -12.52 0.19 1.45
N ILE A 17 -11.84 -0.48 2.40
CA ILE A 17 -10.97 0.19 3.38
C ILE A 17 -9.57 0.23 2.81
N ASP A 18 -8.96 1.42 2.77
CA ASP A 18 -7.57 1.56 2.34
C ASP A 18 -6.60 1.21 3.45
N VAL A 19 -6.84 1.82 4.61
CA VAL A 19 -5.95 1.81 5.76
C VAL A 19 -6.72 1.33 6.98
N LEU A 20 -6.27 0.24 7.56
CA LEU A 20 -6.67 -0.18 8.88
C LEU A 20 -5.60 0.22 9.88
N ILE A 21 -5.96 1.02 10.87
CA ILE A 21 -5.09 1.37 11.99
C ILE A 21 -5.56 0.56 13.20
N ALA A 22 -4.65 -0.16 13.84
CA ALA A 22 -4.97 -0.93 15.03
C ALA A 22 -3.97 -0.70 16.15
N GLY A 23 -4.50 -0.47 17.36
CA GLY A 23 -3.72 -0.08 18.52
C GLY A 23 -4.62 0.36 19.68
N ALA A 24 -4.05 1.02 20.69
CA ALA A 24 -4.73 1.20 21.98
C ALA A 24 -4.64 2.62 22.56
N GLY A 25 -4.43 3.66 21.74
CA GLY A 25 -4.19 5.01 22.26
C GLY A 25 -4.65 6.19 21.39
N ALA A 26 -4.24 7.38 21.84
CA ALA A 26 -4.53 8.65 21.19
C ALA A 26 -3.67 8.91 19.93
N GLU A 27 -2.51 8.25 19.82
CA GLU A 27 -1.63 8.37 18.65
C GLU A 27 -2.31 7.82 17.39
N GLU A 28 -3.03 6.71 17.49
CA GLU A 28 -3.77 6.10 16.39
C GLU A 28 -4.89 7.03 15.88
N LEU A 29 -5.58 7.71 16.80
CA LEU A 29 -6.62 8.67 16.46
C LEU A 29 -6.04 9.89 15.74
N TRP A 30 -4.88 10.37 16.19
CA TRP A 30 -4.15 11.44 15.51
C TRP A 30 -3.73 11.04 14.10
N VAL A 31 -3.11 9.87 13.94
CA VAL A 31 -2.71 9.34 12.63
C VAL A 31 -3.92 9.15 11.71
N ALA A 32 -5.03 8.64 12.24
CA ALA A 32 -6.27 8.47 11.49
C ALA A 32 -6.80 9.80 10.97
N HIS A 33 -6.81 10.84 11.82
CA HIS A 33 -7.21 12.19 11.42
C HIS A 33 -6.34 12.73 10.27
N GLU A 34 -5.02 12.63 10.41
CA GLU A 34 -4.07 13.10 9.40
C GLU A 34 -4.20 12.36 8.06
N LEU A 35 -4.36 11.03 8.09
CA LEU A 35 -4.55 10.23 6.87
C LEU A 35 -5.91 10.51 6.22
N ARG A 36 -7.00 10.67 6.99
CA ARG A 36 -8.31 11.07 6.43
C ARG A 36 -8.24 12.43 5.75
N ARG A 37 -7.51 13.39 6.32
CA ARG A 37 -7.27 14.69 5.69
C ARG A 37 -6.46 14.60 4.39
N ALA A 38 -5.62 13.58 4.26
CA ALA A 38 -4.92 13.26 3.02
C ALA A 38 -5.76 12.41 2.04
N GLY A 39 -7.05 12.23 2.33
CA GLY A 39 -8.03 11.57 1.47
C GLY A 39 -7.98 10.05 1.48
N PHE A 40 -7.44 9.41 2.53
CA PHE A 40 -7.46 7.95 2.69
C PHE A 40 -8.74 7.50 3.39
N ALA A 41 -9.35 6.39 2.96
CA ALA A 41 -10.42 5.71 3.69
C ALA A 41 -9.84 4.92 4.87
N VAL A 42 -9.90 5.51 6.06
CA VAL A 42 -9.27 4.97 7.27
C VAL A 42 -10.29 4.39 8.25
N ARG A 43 -10.08 3.13 8.65
CA ARG A 43 -10.75 2.46 9.76
C ARG A 43 -9.78 2.34 10.94
N VAL A 44 -10.26 2.60 12.16
CA VAL A 44 -9.47 2.42 13.39
C VAL A 44 -10.10 1.32 14.23
N LEU A 45 -9.29 0.36 14.68
CA LEU A 45 -9.65 -0.63 15.69
C LEU A 45 -8.91 -0.31 16.98
N ALA A 46 -9.65 0.02 18.03
CA ALA A 46 -9.11 0.48 19.29
C ALA A 46 -9.47 -0.46 20.45
N GLN A 47 -8.47 -0.80 21.27
CA GLN A 47 -8.68 -1.71 22.42
C GLN A 47 -9.42 -1.03 23.59
N HIS A 48 -9.26 0.28 23.79
CA HIS A 48 -9.83 1.02 24.93
C HIS A 48 -10.43 2.34 24.47
N GLY A 49 -11.67 2.64 24.85
CA GLY A 49 -12.33 3.91 24.54
C GLY A 49 -13.57 4.18 25.39
N PRO A 50 -14.15 5.39 25.30
CA PRO A 50 -15.34 5.73 26.07
C PRO A 50 -16.50 4.80 25.70
N THR A 51 -17.32 4.46 26.69
CA THR A 51 -18.54 3.64 26.54
C THR A 51 -19.62 4.26 25.63
N ALA A 52 -19.41 5.48 25.13
CA ALA A 52 -20.34 6.21 24.27
C ALA A 52 -19.96 6.09 22.78
N ARG A 53 -21.01 5.86 21.97
CA ARG A 53 -20.99 5.59 20.53
C ARG A 53 -20.60 6.82 19.68
N ASP A 54 -20.10 6.48 18.49
CA ASP A 54 -20.07 7.28 17.25
C ASP A 54 -19.03 8.39 17.15
N SER A 55 -17.75 7.99 17.10
CA SER A 55 -16.76 8.70 16.30
C SER A 55 -16.56 7.92 14.99
N GLU A 56 -16.97 8.52 13.87
CA GLU A 56 -17.05 7.88 12.56
C GLU A 56 -15.75 7.13 12.19
N GLY A 57 -15.90 5.85 11.81
CA GLY A 57 -14.77 5.02 11.40
C GLY A 57 -13.89 4.46 12.53
N ILE A 58 -14.35 4.44 13.79
CA ILE A 58 -13.64 3.81 14.91
C ILE A 58 -14.48 2.65 15.49
N GLU A 59 -13.88 1.48 15.64
CA GLU A 59 -14.47 0.34 16.33
C GLU A 59 -13.72 0.10 17.65
N TRP A 60 -14.45 0.15 18.76
CA TRP A 60 -13.92 -0.07 20.11
C TRP A 60 -14.06 -1.54 20.53
N ASN A 61 -13.16 -2.01 21.40
CA ASN A 61 -13.16 -3.38 21.91
C ASN A 61 -13.06 -4.44 20.79
N ALA A 62 -12.34 -4.12 19.71
CA ALA A 62 -12.13 -4.99 18.57
C ALA A 62 -10.68 -5.50 18.55
N PRO A 63 -10.35 -6.56 19.33
CA PRO A 63 -9.02 -7.14 19.30
C PRO A 63 -8.73 -7.75 17.92
N ILE A 64 -7.51 -7.57 17.44
CA ILE A 64 -7.01 -8.30 16.28
C ILE A 64 -6.42 -9.61 16.78
N ASP A 65 -6.98 -10.71 16.27
CA ASP A 65 -6.48 -12.06 16.56
C ASP A 65 -5.49 -12.54 15.49
N ALA A 66 -5.66 -12.10 14.24
CA ALA A 66 -4.79 -12.48 13.14
C ALA A 66 -4.72 -11.44 12.02
N LEU A 67 -3.52 -11.32 11.44
CA LEU A 67 -3.18 -10.54 10.27
C LEU A 67 -2.38 -11.43 9.32
N GLU A 68 -2.91 -11.67 8.13
CA GLU A 68 -2.24 -12.47 7.10
C GLU A 68 -2.19 -11.71 5.78
N PHE A 69 -0.99 -11.56 5.21
CA PHE A 69 -0.85 -10.90 3.92
C PHE A 69 -1.17 -11.86 2.78
N ASP A 70 -2.12 -11.48 1.93
CA ASP A 70 -2.46 -12.19 0.71
C ASP A 70 -1.64 -11.61 -0.46
N GLY A 71 -0.62 -12.36 -0.87
CA GLY A 71 0.28 -11.96 -1.96
C GLY A 71 -0.39 -11.89 -3.33
N HIS A 72 -1.53 -12.57 -3.54
CA HIS A 72 -2.23 -12.53 -4.82
C HIS A 72 -3.02 -11.21 -4.96
N THR A 73 -3.65 -10.76 -3.87
CA THR A 73 -4.48 -9.54 -3.89
C THR A 73 -3.77 -8.29 -3.38
N ASP A 74 -2.54 -8.41 -2.87
CA ASP A 74 -1.78 -7.36 -2.16
C ASP A 74 -2.57 -6.71 -1.02
N ARG A 75 -3.35 -7.52 -0.30
CA ARG A 75 -4.20 -7.08 0.82
C ARG A 75 -3.92 -7.91 2.05
N TRP A 76 -4.17 -7.28 3.19
CA TRP A 76 -4.18 -7.98 4.48
C TRP A 76 -5.54 -8.60 4.71
N ARG A 77 -5.58 -9.83 5.20
CA ARG A 77 -6.78 -10.44 5.80
C ARG A 77 -6.71 -10.23 7.30
N VAL A 78 -7.67 -9.50 7.84
CA VAL A 78 -7.70 -9.15 9.27
C VAL A 78 -8.87 -9.83 9.94
N ARG A 79 -8.55 -10.58 10.99
CA ARG A 79 -9.51 -11.32 11.81
C ARG A 79 -9.63 -10.68 13.18
N THR A 80 -10.87 -10.50 13.61
CA THR A 80 -11.24 -9.96 14.91
C THR A 80 -12.36 -10.81 15.51
N ALA A 81 -12.24 -11.19 16.78
CA ALA A 81 -13.14 -12.13 17.45
C ALA A 81 -13.34 -13.45 16.69
N GLY A 82 -12.27 -13.97 16.07
CA GLY A 82 -12.30 -15.25 15.35
C GLY A 82 -12.92 -15.21 13.94
N GLU A 83 -13.42 -14.06 13.48
CA GLU A 83 -13.99 -13.88 12.13
C GLU A 83 -13.15 -12.92 11.27
N GLU A 84 -12.89 -13.29 10.01
CA GLU A 84 -12.29 -12.37 9.05
C GLU A 84 -13.26 -11.21 8.78
N ARG A 85 -12.88 -9.99 9.16
CA ARG A 85 -13.73 -8.81 9.06
C ARG A 85 -13.27 -7.77 8.06
N TYR A 86 -11.97 -7.66 7.83
CA TYR A 86 -11.41 -6.58 7.02
C TYR A 86 -10.38 -7.10 6.02
N ARG A 87 -10.36 -6.46 4.84
CA ARG A 87 -9.39 -6.70 3.77
C ARG A 87 -8.66 -5.41 3.32
N PRO A 88 -8.01 -4.68 4.25
CA PRO A 88 -7.38 -3.41 3.91
C PRO A 88 -6.15 -3.65 3.03
N ARG A 89 -5.83 -2.67 2.18
CA ARG A 89 -4.55 -2.68 1.46
C ARG A 89 -3.39 -2.44 2.42
N ILE A 90 -3.55 -1.48 3.33
CA ILE A 90 -2.52 -1.00 4.25
C ILE A 90 -2.95 -1.28 5.69
N VAL A 91 -2.00 -1.76 6.49
CA VAL A 91 -2.19 -1.92 7.93
C VAL A 91 -1.17 -1.06 8.68
N VAL A 92 -1.63 -0.33 9.68
CA VAL A 92 -0.80 0.48 10.58
C VAL A 92 -0.99 -0.06 12.00
N LEU A 93 0.08 -0.52 12.64
CA LEU A 93 0.01 -1.18 13.94
C LEU A 93 0.75 -0.42 15.03
N THR A 94 0.11 -0.37 16.19
CA THR A 94 0.79 -0.32 17.49
C THR A 94 0.60 -1.70 18.12
N PRO A 95 1.54 -2.63 17.92
CA PRO A 95 1.43 -3.98 18.43
C PRO A 95 1.57 -3.98 19.96
N PRO A 96 1.10 -5.05 20.63
CA PRO A 96 1.45 -5.27 22.02
C PRO A 96 2.96 -5.33 22.20
N ALA A 97 3.45 -4.99 23.40
CA ALA A 97 4.87 -5.03 23.73
C ALA A 97 5.49 -6.43 23.56
N ASN A 98 4.67 -7.49 23.68
CA ASN A 98 5.06 -8.87 23.43
C ASN A 98 4.28 -9.43 22.23
N LEU A 99 5.02 -9.94 21.24
CA LEU A 99 4.47 -10.58 20.06
C LEU A 99 4.27 -12.10 20.21
N THR A 100 4.66 -12.70 21.32
CA THR A 100 4.60 -14.15 21.50
C THR A 100 3.15 -14.63 21.35
N GLY A 101 2.90 -15.51 20.37
CA GLY A 101 1.55 -16.00 20.08
C GLY A 101 0.68 -15.02 19.27
N TRP A 102 1.26 -13.90 18.81
CA TRP A 102 0.57 -12.94 17.95
C TRP A 102 0.64 -13.42 16.50
N HIS A 103 -0.53 -13.63 15.89
CA HIS A 103 -0.62 -14.18 14.55
C HIS A 103 -0.47 -13.08 13.50
N LEU A 104 0.78 -12.74 13.19
CA LEU A 104 1.14 -11.80 12.14
C LEU A 104 2.01 -12.51 11.10
N ILE A 105 1.42 -12.76 9.93
CA ILE A 105 2.01 -13.49 8.82
C ILE A 105 2.10 -12.56 7.61
N GLY A 106 3.31 -12.32 7.14
CA GLY A 106 3.60 -11.53 5.95
C GLY A 106 3.65 -12.38 4.68
N LEU A 107 4.39 -11.90 3.69
CA LEU A 107 4.56 -12.55 2.39
C LEU A 107 5.17 -13.95 2.54
N ASP A 108 4.73 -14.89 1.69
CA ASP A 108 5.21 -16.28 1.65
C ASP A 108 5.14 -17.03 3.00
N GLY A 109 4.17 -16.67 3.84
CA GLY A 109 3.96 -17.31 5.14
C GLY A 109 4.96 -16.90 6.22
N ARG A 110 5.75 -15.84 5.99
CA ARG A 110 6.75 -15.36 6.95
C ARG A 110 6.09 -14.83 8.22
N LYS A 111 6.40 -15.43 9.37
CA LYS A 111 5.89 -15.00 10.67
C LYS A 111 6.75 -13.87 11.24
N ILE A 112 6.14 -12.91 11.93
CA ILE A 112 6.89 -11.79 12.52
C ILE A 112 7.96 -12.26 13.51
N GLU A 113 7.72 -13.37 14.22
CA GLU A 113 8.66 -14.00 15.15
C GLU A 113 9.94 -14.55 14.48
N GLN A 114 9.93 -14.71 13.15
CA GLN A 114 11.10 -15.10 12.36
C GLN A 114 11.96 -13.89 11.98
N VAL A 115 11.48 -12.67 12.18
CA VAL A 115 12.27 -11.44 12.04
C VAL A 115 13.05 -11.23 13.32
N ARG A 116 14.27 -11.77 13.36
CA ARG A 116 15.20 -11.66 14.48
C ARG A 116 16.41 -10.83 14.10
N ASP A 117 17.03 -10.21 15.10
CA ASP A 117 18.32 -9.52 15.01
C ASP A 117 18.36 -8.45 13.91
N THR A 118 17.21 -7.85 13.60
CA THR A 118 17.10 -6.80 12.60
C THR A 118 16.09 -5.75 13.05
N SER A 119 16.47 -4.48 12.93
CA SER A 119 15.59 -3.37 13.27
C SER A 119 14.60 -3.12 12.13
N ALA A 120 13.36 -2.76 12.46
CA ALA A 120 12.43 -2.24 11.46
C ALA A 120 13.06 -1.03 10.74
N PHE A 121 12.97 -0.99 9.42
CA PHE A 121 13.51 0.11 8.61
C PHE A 121 12.83 1.42 9.02
N GLN A 122 13.65 2.40 9.44
CA GLN A 122 13.20 3.67 10.00
C GLN A 122 12.29 3.53 11.25
N GLY A 123 12.20 2.34 11.85
CA GLY A 123 11.23 2.03 12.89
C GLY A 123 9.77 1.98 12.40
N ILE A 124 9.56 1.89 11.08
CA ILE A 124 8.24 2.01 10.46
C ILE A 124 7.89 0.78 9.62
N ALA A 125 8.79 0.26 8.79
CA ALA A 125 8.49 -0.84 7.86
C ALA A 125 9.40 -2.05 8.08
N VAL A 126 8.93 -3.25 7.74
CA VAL A 126 9.71 -4.49 7.88
C VAL A 126 9.67 -5.28 6.57
N HIS A 127 10.84 -5.69 6.07
CA HIS A 127 10.97 -6.58 4.93
C HIS A 127 10.29 -7.94 5.20
N GLY A 128 9.54 -8.44 4.23
CA GLY A 128 8.66 -9.59 4.32
C GLY A 128 7.24 -9.26 4.79
N PHE A 129 6.94 -8.00 5.13
CA PHE A 129 5.61 -7.56 5.56
C PHE A 129 5.15 -6.37 4.71
N PRO A 130 4.73 -6.62 3.46
CA PRO A 130 4.35 -5.55 2.55
C PRO A 130 3.10 -4.81 3.04
N ASN A 131 3.01 -3.52 2.72
CA ASN A 131 1.91 -2.63 3.12
C ASN A 131 1.64 -2.56 4.64
N LEU A 132 2.53 -3.11 5.47
CA LEU A 132 2.46 -3.02 6.92
C LEU A 132 3.40 -1.94 7.42
N PHE A 133 2.87 -1.06 8.26
CA PHE A 133 3.63 -0.03 8.94
C PHE A 133 3.41 -0.10 10.45
N PHE A 134 4.45 0.20 11.22
CA PHE A 134 4.39 0.32 12.66
C PHE A 134 4.39 1.80 13.05
N LEU A 135 3.52 2.17 13.99
CA LEU A 135 3.68 3.43 14.73
C LEU A 135 4.75 3.26 15.80
N THR A 136 4.74 2.12 16.49
CA THR A 136 5.81 1.70 17.40
C THR A 136 6.17 0.26 17.06
N PRO A 137 7.37 -0.01 16.54
CA PRO A 137 7.73 -1.37 16.18
C PRO A 137 7.95 -2.21 17.45
N PRO A 138 7.65 -3.51 17.39
CA PRO A 138 8.02 -4.41 18.48
C PRO A 138 9.55 -4.54 18.58
N PRO A 139 10.10 -5.00 19.70
CA PRO A 139 11.54 -5.14 19.90
C PRO A 139 12.09 -6.33 19.09
N LEU A 140 12.25 -6.15 17.78
CA LEU A 140 12.73 -7.16 16.83
C LEU A 140 14.26 -7.38 16.89
N ALA A 141 14.99 -6.45 17.52
CA ALA A 141 16.42 -6.50 17.74
C ALA A 141 16.75 -5.88 19.11
N GLU A 142 17.94 -6.18 19.65
CA GLU A 142 18.44 -5.57 20.90
C GLU A 142 18.67 -4.06 20.77
N ILE A 143 18.87 -3.57 19.55
CA ILE A 143 19.13 -2.16 19.28
C ILE A 143 17.83 -1.37 19.41
N ALA A 144 17.76 -0.53 20.44
CA ALA A 144 16.64 0.37 20.67
C ALA A 144 16.51 1.42 19.56
N MET A 145 15.29 1.60 19.07
CA MET A 145 14.98 2.67 18.12
C MET A 145 15.05 4.05 18.80
N PRO A 146 15.65 5.06 18.15
CA PRO A 146 15.64 6.42 18.69
C PRO A 146 14.21 6.94 18.89
N PRO A 147 13.93 7.64 20.00
CA PRO A 147 12.61 8.20 20.27
C PRO A 147 12.27 9.21 19.18
N THR A 148 11.24 8.91 18.40
CA THR A 148 10.84 9.71 17.24
C THR A 148 9.42 10.19 17.45
N PRO A 149 9.14 11.51 17.39
CA PRO A 149 7.81 12.04 17.63
C PRO A 149 6.76 11.45 16.68
N ILE A 150 5.53 11.30 17.16
CA ILE A 150 4.43 10.72 16.39
C ILE A 150 4.15 11.51 15.11
N GLU A 151 4.34 12.83 15.10
CA GLU A 151 4.15 13.68 13.92
C GLU A 151 5.19 13.38 12.84
N ALA A 152 6.42 13.07 13.22
CA ALA A 152 7.46 12.67 12.29
C ALA A 152 7.15 11.29 11.68
N ARG A 153 6.71 10.34 12.50
CA ARG A 153 6.27 9.00 12.06
C ARG A 153 5.07 9.08 11.12
N THR A 154 4.05 9.86 11.50
CA THR A 154 2.84 10.13 10.72
C THR A 154 3.18 10.75 9.37
N ARG A 155 4.09 11.74 9.36
CA ARG A 155 4.55 12.36 8.11
C ARG A 155 5.25 11.35 7.20
N TYR A 156 6.14 10.52 7.75
CA TYR A 156 6.85 9.50 6.98
C TYR A 156 5.88 8.46 6.41
N LEU A 157 4.95 7.97 7.23
CA LEU A 157 3.87 7.06 6.82
C LEU A 157 3.06 7.66 5.66
N ARG A 158 2.55 8.88 5.81
CA ARG A 158 1.82 9.58 4.74
C ARG A 158 2.63 9.66 3.45
N GLN A 159 3.93 9.96 3.55
CA GLN A 159 4.82 10.02 2.38
C GLN A 159 5.03 8.66 1.71
N CYS A 160 5.05 7.55 2.47
CA CYS A 160 5.05 6.20 1.91
C CYS A 160 3.75 5.90 1.15
N LEU A 161 2.59 6.28 1.71
CA LEU A 161 1.30 6.05 1.06
C LEU A 161 1.13 6.93 -0.19
N GLU A 162 1.63 8.17 -0.16
CA GLU A 162 1.68 9.03 -1.34
C GLU A 162 2.62 8.49 -2.41
N LEU A 163 3.72 7.86 -2.01
CA LEU A 163 4.63 7.20 -2.94
C LEU A 163 3.92 6.03 -3.64
N LEU A 164 3.23 5.18 -2.88
CA LEU A 164 2.41 4.08 -3.39
C LEU A 164 1.37 4.57 -4.42
N ARG A 165 0.59 5.61 -4.09
CA ARG A 165 -0.37 6.25 -5.01
C ARG A 165 0.31 6.81 -6.27
N ARG A 166 1.42 7.55 -6.12
CA ARG A 166 2.12 8.22 -7.23
C ARG A 166 2.72 7.25 -8.25
N THR A 167 3.06 6.03 -7.83
CA THR A 167 3.60 4.99 -8.71
C THR A 167 2.53 4.00 -9.18
N SER A 168 1.27 4.22 -8.80
CA SER A 168 0.16 3.28 -9.03
C SER A 168 0.51 1.86 -8.58
N SER A 169 1.23 1.73 -7.45
CA SER A 169 1.65 0.43 -6.93
C SER A 169 0.62 -0.10 -5.95
N THR A 170 0.44 -1.42 -5.91
CA THR A 170 -0.45 -2.09 -4.94
C THR A 170 0.30 -2.59 -3.71
N ARG A 171 1.63 -2.76 -3.84
CA ARG A 171 2.53 -3.26 -2.81
C ARG A 171 3.70 -2.30 -2.61
N ILE A 172 3.93 -1.90 -1.36
CA ILE A 172 5.13 -1.22 -0.89
C ILE A 172 5.79 -2.05 0.22
N GLU A 173 7.04 -2.44 0.02
CA GLU A 173 7.79 -3.25 0.97
C GLU A 173 9.20 -2.69 1.16
N ALA A 174 9.71 -2.66 2.39
CA ALA A 174 11.11 -2.28 2.59
C ALA A 174 12.04 -3.32 1.96
N ARG A 175 13.03 -2.88 1.18
CA ARG A 175 14.04 -3.78 0.61
C ARG A 175 14.88 -4.40 1.71
N ALA A 176 15.13 -5.70 1.62
CA ALA A 176 15.98 -6.44 2.57
C ALA A 176 17.35 -5.76 2.77
N ALA A 177 18.01 -5.37 1.67
CA ALA A 177 19.31 -4.70 1.71
C ALA A 177 19.25 -3.32 2.39
N THR A 178 18.19 -2.54 2.12
CA THR A 178 17.98 -1.23 2.74
C THR A 178 17.73 -1.34 4.25
N GLN A 179 16.92 -2.32 4.67
CA GLN A 179 16.71 -2.59 6.10
C GLN A 179 17.99 -3.05 6.79
N HIS A 180 18.74 -3.97 6.17
CA HIS A 180 20.00 -4.47 6.72
C HIS A 180 21.03 -3.35 6.89
N GLU A 181 21.18 -2.49 5.87
CA GLU A 181 22.10 -1.34 5.94
C GLU A 181 21.65 -0.33 7.00
N PHE A 182 20.34 -0.10 7.16
CA PHE A 182 19.81 0.75 8.23
C PHE A 182 20.16 0.20 9.61
N HIS A 183 19.91 -1.10 9.85
CA HIS A 183 20.24 -1.76 11.11
C HIS A 183 21.75 -1.67 11.42
N ARG A 184 22.61 -1.97 10.43
CA ARG A 184 24.07 -1.84 10.55
C ARG A 184 24.49 -0.43 10.97
N ARG A 185 23.95 0.59 10.32
CA ARG A 185 24.25 2.00 10.65
C ARG A 185 23.75 2.38 12.04
N LEU A 186 22.60 1.85 12.45
CA LEU A 186 22.04 2.11 13.78
C LEU A 186 22.94 1.52 14.88
N GLY A 187 23.42 0.28 14.71
CA GLY A 187 24.35 -0.35 15.66
C GLY A 187 25.73 0.29 15.72
N ALA A 188 26.20 0.88 14.61
CA ALA A 188 27.45 1.62 14.58
C ALA A 188 27.35 3.07 15.11
N ALA A 189 26.13 3.60 15.29
CA ALA A 189 25.94 5.00 15.65
C ALA A 189 26.20 5.24 17.15
N ARG A 190 27.17 6.12 17.46
CA ARG A 190 27.45 6.55 18.84
C ARG A 190 26.31 7.38 19.46
N SER A 191 25.54 8.09 18.64
CA SER A 191 24.41 8.93 19.05
C SER A 191 23.38 9.01 17.91
N PRO A 192 22.52 7.99 17.77
CA PRO A 192 21.55 7.96 16.68
C PRO A 192 20.51 9.06 16.86
N ARG A 193 20.30 9.88 15.82
CA ARG A 193 19.33 10.98 15.84
C ARG A 193 17.98 10.52 15.26
N PRO A 194 16.85 11.04 15.77
CA PRO A 194 15.50 10.66 15.33
C PRO A 194 15.08 11.34 14.01
N ALA A 195 15.93 11.25 12.98
CA ALA A 195 15.70 11.90 11.70
C ALA A 195 15.13 10.92 10.68
N LEU A 196 13.79 10.81 10.65
CA LEU A 196 13.09 10.15 9.54
C LEU A 196 13.27 10.99 8.28
N ARG A 197 14.19 10.57 7.42
CA ARG A 197 14.36 11.17 6.08
C ARG A 197 13.16 10.81 5.22
N ARG A 198 12.82 11.65 4.24
CA ARG A 198 11.74 11.34 3.29
C ARG A 198 11.95 9.95 2.65
N PRO A 199 10.92 9.10 2.51
CA PRO A 199 11.05 7.84 1.80
C PRO A 199 11.44 8.09 0.34
N ALA A 200 12.48 7.40 -0.12
CA ALA A 200 12.91 7.40 -1.51
C ALA A 200 12.44 6.10 -2.19
N PRO A 201 12.09 6.11 -3.48
CA PRO A 201 11.61 4.91 -4.19
C PRO A 201 12.55 3.71 -4.04
N HIS A 202 13.86 3.91 -4.17
CA HIS A 202 14.85 2.83 -4.09
C HIS A 202 15.03 2.21 -2.69
N HIS A 203 14.39 2.75 -1.65
CA HIS A 203 14.32 2.09 -0.34
C HIS A 203 13.30 0.95 -0.32
N PHE A 204 12.37 0.93 -1.27
CA PHE A 204 11.22 0.05 -1.28
C PHE A 204 11.14 -0.75 -2.58
N ASP A 205 10.55 -1.94 -2.48
CA ASP A 205 10.00 -2.65 -3.62
C ASP A 205 8.55 -2.19 -3.80
N LEU A 206 8.32 -1.46 -4.89
CA LEU A 206 7.05 -0.87 -5.27
C LEU A 206 6.49 -1.62 -6.46
N THR A 207 5.62 -2.58 -6.22
CA THR A 207 5.14 -3.47 -7.28
C THR A 207 3.62 -3.43 -7.43
N VAL A 208 3.18 -3.92 -8.57
CA VAL A 208 1.79 -4.29 -8.87
C VAL A 208 1.66 -5.79 -9.11
N ALA A 209 0.45 -6.33 -9.20
CA ALA A 209 0.23 -7.76 -9.47
C ALA A 209 0.95 -8.23 -10.75
N ALA A 210 0.84 -7.48 -11.85
CA ALA A 210 1.49 -7.87 -13.11
C ALA A 210 3.03 -7.72 -13.12
N ASP A 211 3.64 -7.04 -12.13
CA ASP A 211 5.10 -7.11 -11.99
C ASP A 211 5.56 -8.49 -11.51
N ARG A 212 4.64 -9.28 -10.93
CA ARG A 212 4.90 -10.52 -10.19
C ARG A 212 4.28 -11.75 -10.87
N GLU A 213 3.15 -11.57 -11.56
CA GLU A 213 2.46 -12.60 -12.34
C GLU A 213 2.43 -12.22 -13.83
N ALA A 214 2.54 -13.20 -14.73
CA ALA A 214 2.43 -13.00 -16.17
C ALA A 214 0.99 -12.70 -16.65
N ALA A 215 0.03 -12.59 -15.74
CA ALA A 215 -1.37 -12.35 -16.06
C ALA A 215 -1.59 -10.90 -16.52
N HIS A 216 -2.15 -10.75 -17.71
CA HIS A 216 -2.36 -9.47 -18.38
C HIS A 216 -3.79 -9.38 -18.94
N GLU A 217 -4.45 -8.25 -18.75
CA GLU A 217 -5.73 -7.96 -19.39
C GLU A 217 -5.55 -7.73 -20.90
N TYR A 218 -4.37 -7.24 -21.30
CA TYR A 218 -3.99 -7.12 -22.69
C TYR A 218 -2.50 -7.45 -22.90
N SER A 219 -2.19 -8.17 -23.98
CA SER A 219 -0.83 -8.40 -24.45
C SER A 219 -0.78 -8.37 -25.96
N GLY A 220 0.02 -7.47 -26.50
CA GLY A 220 0.06 -7.28 -27.95
C GLY A 220 0.63 -5.92 -28.37
N PRO A 221 0.51 -5.59 -29.66
CA PRO A 221 1.07 -4.36 -30.21
C PRO A 221 0.31 -3.12 -29.72
N ALA A 222 1.01 -2.01 -29.57
CA ALA A 222 0.43 -0.69 -29.30
C ALA A 222 1.26 0.40 -29.98
N LEU A 223 0.66 1.57 -30.16
CA LEU A 223 1.36 2.79 -30.55
C LEU A 223 1.62 3.62 -29.28
N LEU A 224 2.89 3.89 -28.99
CA LEU A 224 3.33 4.82 -27.95
C LEU A 224 3.64 6.18 -28.60
N ASP A 225 2.84 7.18 -28.30
CA ASP A 225 3.11 8.59 -28.62
C ASP A 225 3.81 9.24 -27.42
N ALA A 226 5.11 9.49 -27.57
CA ALA A 226 5.95 10.15 -26.59
C ALA A 226 6.49 11.48 -27.16
N PRO A 227 6.93 12.43 -26.32
CA PRO A 227 7.41 13.72 -26.81
C PRO A 227 8.49 13.60 -27.90
N GLY A 228 8.10 13.93 -29.13
CA GLY A 228 9.00 13.93 -30.29
C GLY A 228 9.14 12.59 -31.02
N VAL A 229 8.44 11.52 -30.61
CA VAL A 229 8.52 10.21 -31.29
C VAL A 229 7.24 9.38 -31.10
N GLU A 230 6.77 8.77 -32.19
CA GLU A 230 5.76 7.71 -32.16
C GLU A 230 6.43 6.36 -32.42
N LEU A 231 6.20 5.38 -31.55
CA LEU A 231 6.84 4.07 -31.59
C LEU A 231 5.81 2.95 -31.60
N LEU A 232 5.96 2.00 -32.52
CA LEU A 232 5.30 0.70 -32.42
C LEU A 232 6.00 -0.10 -31.33
N VAL A 233 5.23 -0.53 -30.35
CA VAL A 233 5.73 -1.24 -29.18
C VAL A 233 4.89 -2.49 -28.93
N THR A 234 5.44 -3.46 -28.22
CA THR A 234 4.65 -4.53 -27.61
C THR A 234 4.42 -4.17 -26.15
N VAL A 235 3.18 -4.31 -25.69
CA VAL A 235 2.81 -4.01 -24.31
C VAL A 235 2.16 -5.19 -23.65
N THR A 236 2.38 -5.27 -22.35
CA THR A 236 1.67 -6.17 -21.45
C THR A 236 1.02 -5.31 -20.38
N LEU A 237 -0.32 -5.24 -20.39
CA LEU A 237 -1.09 -4.30 -19.58
C LEU A 237 -2.05 -5.01 -18.63
N ASN A 238 -2.26 -4.41 -17.48
CA ASN A 238 -3.21 -4.83 -16.46
C ASN A 238 -3.67 -3.58 -15.67
N GLY A 239 -4.64 -3.72 -14.79
CA GLY A 239 -5.05 -2.66 -13.90
C GLY A 239 -5.89 -3.14 -12.75
N HIS A 240 -6.27 -2.21 -11.89
CA HIS A 240 -7.24 -2.47 -10.83
C HIS A 240 -7.97 -1.18 -10.46
N PRO A 241 -9.20 -1.27 -9.93
CA PRO A 241 -9.73 -0.18 -9.12
C PRO A 241 -8.80 0.04 -7.92
N ASP A 242 -8.30 1.26 -7.77
CA ASP A 242 -7.53 1.68 -6.60
C ASP A 242 -8.53 2.20 -5.55
N PRO A 243 -8.70 1.49 -4.41
CA PRO A 243 -9.63 1.93 -3.38
C PRO A 243 -9.21 3.26 -2.76
N ILE A 244 -7.92 3.59 -2.87
CA ILE A 244 -7.29 4.68 -2.15
C ILE A 244 -7.69 6.03 -2.70
N ASP A 245 -7.92 6.14 -4.01
CA ASP A 245 -8.48 7.35 -4.61
C ASP A 245 -9.77 7.11 -5.41
N GLY A 246 -10.26 5.87 -5.40
CA GLY A 246 -11.49 5.46 -6.08
C GLY A 246 -11.39 5.44 -7.60
N ARG A 247 -10.17 5.50 -8.16
CA ARG A 247 -9.94 5.53 -9.62
C ARG A 247 -9.41 4.19 -10.09
N TYR A 248 -9.64 3.87 -11.36
CA TYR A 248 -8.99 2.73 -11.98
C TYR A 248 -7.53 3.09 -12.29
N HIS A 249 -6.59 2.31 -11.78
CA HIS A 249 -5.16 2.46 -12.01
C HIS A 249 -4.72 1.35 -12.94
N TRP A 250 -4.22 1.72 -14.11
CA TRP A 250 -3.70 0.78 -15.09
C TRP A 250 -2.21 0.95 -15.25
N TYR A 251 -1.54 -0.12 -15.66
CA TYR A 251 -0.10 -0.17 -15.75
C TYR A 251 0.33 -1.28 -16.69
N GLY A 252 1.61 -1.32 -17.00
CA GLY A 252 2.16 -2.41 -17.77
C GLY A 252 3.64 -2.25 -18.07
N ARG A 253 4.13 -3.17 -18.90
CA ARG A 253 5.47 -3.15 -19.46
C ARG A 253 5.42 -2.87 -20.95
N ILE A 254 6.42 -2.13 -21.42
CA ILE A 254 6.65 -1.79 -22.82
C ILE A 254 7.97 -2.42 -23.23
N THR A 255 7.93 -3.15 -24.34
CA THR A 255 9.10 -3.64 -25.08
C THR A 255 9.04 -3.13 -26.52
N ALA A 256 10.20 -2.91 -27.13
CA ALA A 256 10.28 -2.46 -28.53
C ALA A 256 11.62 -2.90 -29.13
N ASP A 257 11.62 -3.07 -30.46
CA ASP A 257 12.86 -3.30 -31.22
C ASP A 257 13.68 -2.01 -31.41
N ALA A 258 13.04 -0.85 -31.23
CA ALA A 258 13.66 0.46 -31.28
C ALA A 258 14.02 0.96 -29.87
N ASP A 259 14.96 1.90 -29.79
CA ASP A 259 15.32 2.56 -28.53
C ASP A 259 14.10 3.32 -27.98
N LEU A 260 13.63 2.86 -26.81
CA LEU A 260 12.58 3.55 -26.08
C LEU A 260 13.09 4.88 -25.51
N PRO A 261 12.25 5.90 -25.33
CA PRO A 261 12.64 7.16 -24.69
C PRO A 261 12.93 7.00 -23.20
N ASP A 262 13.73 7.89 -22.62
CA ASP A 262 13.98 7.86 -21.17
C ASP A 262 12.71 8.23 -20.37
N PRO A 263 12.50 7.60 -19.20
CA PRO A 263 11.37 7.93 -18.36
C PRO A 263 11.52 9.34 -17.78
N GLY A 264 10.46 10.13 -17.91
CA GLY A 264 10.48 11.56 -17.62
C GLY A 264 9.25 12.09 -16.88
N ARG A 265 9.16 13.42 -16.81
CA ARG A 265 7.96 14.11 -16.29
C ARG A 265 6.88 14.33 -17.36
N GLY A 266 7.21 14.15 -18.64
CA GLY A 266 6.26 14.27 -19.74
C GLY A 266 5.20 13.16 -19.69
N GLY A 267 3.95 13.51 -20.03
CA GLY A 267 2.92 12.52 -20.32
C GLY A 267 3.18 11.85 -21.67
N VAL A 268 2.71 10.62 -21.80
CA VAL A 268 2.69 9.86 -23.05
C VAL A 268 1.26 9.42 -23.35
N PHE A 269 0.96 9.08 -24.60
CA PHE A 269 -0.30 8.45 -24.96
C PHE A 269 -0.04 7.03 -25.46
N LEU A 270 -0.83 6.08 -24.98
CA LEU A 270 -0.81 4.70 -25.45
C LEU A 270 -2.11 4.41 -26.20
N THR A 271 -1.98 3.89 -27.42
CA THR A 271 -3.12 3.53 -28.28
C THR A 271 -3.04 2.06 -28.66
N LEU A 272 -4.01 1.27 -28.24
CA LEU A 272 -4.16 -0.12 -28.69
C LEU A 272 -4.82 -0.17 -30.08
N PRO A 273 -4.64 -1.25 -30.86
CA PRO A 273 -5.30 -1.43 -32.15
C PRO A 273 -6.82 -1.25 -32.04
N GLY A 274 -7.38 -0.30 -32.79
CA GLY A 274 -8.81 0.03 -32.76
C GLY A 274 -9.27 0.79 -31.51
N GLY A 275 -8.37 1.08 -30.58
CA GLY A 275 -8.63 1.86 -29.37
C GLY A 275 -8.40 3.36 -29.58
N ARG A 276 -8.62 4.12 -28.51
CA ARG A 276 -8.35 5.57 -28.45
C ARG A 276 -7.06 5.86 -27.67
N PRO A 277 -6.38 6.99 -27.96
CA PRO A 277 -5.21 7.40 -27.19
C PRO A 277 -5.54 7.58 -25.70
N THR A 278 -4.78 6.89 -24.85
CA THR A 278 -4.98 6.92 -23.39
C THR A 278 -3.75 7.49 -22.71
N ALA A 279 -3.94 8.51 -21.87
CA ALA A 279 -2.85 9.20 -21.20
C ALA A 279 -2.18 8.31 -20.14
N GLY A 280 -0.86 8.19 -20.23
CA GLY A 280 -0.03 7.46 -19.29
C GLY A 280 1.28 8.18 -19.01
N ARG A 281 2.13 7.50 -18.25
CA ARG A 281 3.45 8.00 -17.87
C ARG A 281 4.46 6.86 -17.85
N LEU A 282 5.60 7.09 -18.48
CA LEU A 282 6.76 6.20 -18.43
C LEU A 282 7.45 6.33 -17.08
N GLN A 283 7.80 5.19 -16.51
CA GLN A 283 8.43 5.04 -15.21
C GLN A 283 9.70 4.19 -15.37
N GLU A 284 10.13 3.50 -14.30
CA GLU A 284 11.34 2.69 -14.25
C GLU A 284 11.69 1.94 -15.55
N ARG A 285 12.95 2.09 -15.98
CA ARG A 285 13.57 1.27 -17.01
C ARG A 285 14.32 0.13 -16.33
N ASP A 286 14.04 -1.10 -16.72
CA ASP A 286 14.76 -2.25 -16.18
C ASP A 286 16.13 -2.45 -16.89
N PRO A 287 17.04 -3.28 -16.34
CA PRO A 287 18.36 -3.50 -16.93
C PRO A 287 18.36 -4.09 -18.35
N TRP A 288 17.23 -4.64 -18.81
CA TRP A 288 17.07 -5.18 -20.16
C TRP A 288 16.49 -4.14 -21.14
N GLY A 289 16.27 -2.91 -20.68
CA GLY A 289 15.80 -1.80 -21.49
C GLY A 289 14.28 -1.69 -21.60
N HIS A 290 13.51 -2.57 -20.96
CA HIS A 290 12.05 -2.46 -20.95
C HIS A 290 11.61 -1.31 -20.05
N LEU A 291 10.48 -0.68 -20.40
CA LEU A 291 9.91 0.41 -19.61
C LEU A 291 8.63 0.01 -18.92
N ARG A 292 8.46 0.50 -17.69
CA ARG A 292 7.15 0.50 -17.04
C ARG A 292 6.33 1.69 -17.51
N ILE A 293 5.05 1.45 -17.77
CA ILE A 293 4.04 2.49 -18.02
C ILE A 293 2.94 2.41 -16.97
N THR A 294 2.41 3.56 -16.57
CA THR A 294 1.30 3.69 -15.61
C THR A 294 0.32 4.75 -16.07
N GLY A 295 -0.95 4.59 -15.77
CA GLY A 295 -1.99 5.59 -16.00
C GLY A 295 -3.15 5.46 -15.02
N VAL A 296 -4.00 6.48 -14.98
CA VAL A 296 -5.12 6.59 -14.05
C VAL A 296 -6.37 6.99 -14.82
N GLY A 297 -7.50 6.36 -14.51
CA GLY A 297 -8.78 6.52 -15.19
C GLY A 297 -9.08 5.34 -16.11
N GLU A 298 -9.85 5.59 -17.18
CA GLU A 298 -10.24 4.55 -18.13
C GLU A 298 -9.00 3.94 -18.79
N PRO A 299 -8.82 2.60 -18.71
CA PRO A 299 -7.66 1.94 -19.30
C PRO A 299 -7.73 1.90 -20.83
N PRO A 300 -6.61 1.65 -21.51
CA PRO A 300 -6.56 1.54 -22.96
C PRO A 300 -7.15 0.22 -23.50
N PHE A 301 -7.41 -0.76 -22.62
CA PHE A 301 -8.04 -2.05 -22.91
C PHE A 301 -9.50 -2.10 -22.40
N PRO A 302 -10.36 -2.95 -22.98
CA PRO A 302 -11.74 -3.09 -22.52
C PRO A 302 -11.78 -3.66 -21.10
N LEU A 303 -12.52 -3.03 -20.20
CA LEU A 303 -12.83 -3.59 -18.89
C LEU A 303 -13.95 -4.63 -19.06
N GLU A 304 -13.75 -5.83 -18.53
CA GLU A 304 -14.84 -6.79 -18.40
C GLU A 304 -15.95 -6.16 -17.56
N SER A 305 -17.13 -5.99 -18.16
CA SER A 305 -18.30 -5.49 -17.43
C SER A 305 -18.72 -6.58 -16.46
N ALA A 306 -18.59 -6.36 -15.15
CA ALA A 306 -19.19 -7.25 -14.17
C ALA A 306 -20.68 -7.42 -14.53
N PRO A 307 -21.21 -8.66 -14.63
CA PRO A 307 -22.62 -8.85 -14.92
C PRO A 307 -23.43 -8.12 -13.85
N ALA A 308 -24.36 -7.27 -14.30
CA ALA A 308 -25.28 -6.59 -13.39
C ALA A 308 -26.07 -7.66 -12.62
N HIS A 309 -25.82 -7.74 -11.31
CA HIS A 309 -26.62 -8.54 -10.38
C HIS A 309 -27.92 -7.83 -10.02
#